data_AF-A0A6A4W960-F1
#
_entry.id   AF-A0A6A4W960-F1
#
_cell.length_a   1.000
_cell.length_b   1.000
_cell.length_c   1.000
_cell.angle_alpha   90.00
_cell.angle_beta   90.00
_cell.angle_gamma   90.00
#
_symmetry.space_group_name_H-M   'P 1'
#
loop_
_entity.id
_entity.type
_entity.pdbx_description
1 polymer ?
#
loop_
_entity_poly.entity_id
_entity_poly.type
_entity_poly.pdbx_seq_one_letter_code
_entity_poly.pdbx_strand_id
1 'polypeptide(L)'
;MKIIAYGFLLHPAAYLRNVWNLLDFSIVVIGLISTALSSLIKEGFDVKALRAFRVLRPLRLVSGVPSLQVVLNSILRAMVPLLHIALLVIFVIIIYAIIGLELFKGKLHQTCFSLESGSMMDEPMPCGRNGTGYQCPEGYNCTTHWEGPNFGITNFDNFGLAMLTVFQCITMEGWTDILYDINDALGNSWPWIYFISLIVMGSFFVLNLVLGVLSGCNRRMKRGCRWAVKSQAFYWLIIILVFLNTGVLATEHYHQPPWLDHFQEVTNLFFIVLFTIEMIIKMYALGFQNYFVSLFNRFDCFVVISSIVEVVLTKTGVMPPLGVSVLRCVRLLRVFKVTRSVARRRSTRLNHIRVGGCNALVVYYE
;
A
#
# COMPACT_ATOMS: atom_id res chain seq x y z
N MET A 1 18.62 -7.42 -38.86
CA MET A 1 18.08 -8.80 -38.85
C MET A 1 16.56 -8.85 -38.70
N LYS A 2 15.97 -8.52 -37.54
CA LYS A 2 14.49 -8.59 -37.36
C LYS A 2 13.67 -7.78 -38.39
N ILE A 3 14.11 -6.57 -38.74
CA ILE A 3 13.45 -5.72 -39.76
C ILE A 3 13.47 -6.37 -41.16
N ILE A 4 14.56 -7.06 -41.49
CA ILE A 4 14.72 -7.75 -42.78
C ILE A 4 13.85 -9.01 -42.83
N ALA A 5 13.74 -9.74 -41.70
CA ALA A 5 12.96 -10.96 -41.61
C ALA A 5 11.43 -10.75 -41.59
N TYR A 6 10.95 -9.71 -40.89
CA TYR A 6 9.50 -9.46 -40.73
C TYR A 6 8.93 -8.42 -41.70
N GLY A 7 9.80 -7.67 -42.41
CA GLY A 7 9.39 -6.49 -43.17
C GLY A 7 9.10 -5.28 -42.27
N PHE A 8 9.16 -4.08 -42.85
CA PHE A 8 9.16 -2.83 -42.08
C PHE A 8 7.74 -2.38 -41.63
N LEU A 9 6.81 -2.19 -42.56
CA LEU A 9 5.47 -1.60 -42.29
C LEU A 9 4.28 -2.31 -42.96
N LEU A 10 4.43 -2.74 -44.21
CA LEU A 10 3.29 -3.05 -45.09
C LEU A 10 2.60 -4.40 -44.81
N HIS A 11 3.26 -5.33 -44.12
CA HIS A 11 2.70 -6.66 -43.85
C HIS A 11 1.95 -6.71 -42.50
N PRO A 12 0.88 -7.49 -42.35
CA PRO A 12 0.20 -7.65 -41.05
C PRO A 12 1.09 -8.21 -39.93
N ALA A 13 2.18 -8.91 -40.28
CA ALA A 13 3.21 -9.37 -39.36
C ALA A 13 4.47 -8.47 -39.32
N ALA A 14 4.36 -7.22 -39.80
CA ALA A 14 5.48 -6.30 -39.90
C ALA A 14 6.06 -5.91 -38.53
N TYR A 15 7.35 -5.60 -38.54
CA TYR A 15 8.14 -5.32 -37.34
C TYR A 15 7.54 -4.21 -36.46
N LEU A 16 7.11 -3.09 -37.05
CA LEU A 16 6.60 -1.93 -36.29
C LEU A 16 5.19 -2.09 -35.73
N ARG A 17 4.44 -3.12 -36.15
CA ARG A 17 3.07 -3.35 -35.64
C ARG A 17 3.06 -4.01 -34.26
N ASN A 18 4.17 -4.61 -33.84
CA ASN A 18 4.35 -5.15 -32.50
C ASN A 18 4.87 -4.05 -31.56
N VAL A 19 4.11 -3.75 -30.51
CA VAL A 19 4.41 -2.69 -29.52
C VAL A 19 5.81 -2.85 -28.90
N TRP A 20 6.25 -4.08 -28.67
CA TRP A 20 7.56 -4.35 -28.06
C TRP A 20 8.72 -4.11 -29.04
N ASN A 21 8.53 -4.47 -30.32
CA ASN A 21 9.51 -4.19 -31.37
C ASN A 21 9.58 -2.69 -31.69
N LEU A 22 8.45 -1.98 -31.59
CA LEU A 22 8.37 -0.52 -31.73
C LEU A 22 9.13 0.19 -30.59
N LEU A 23 9.01 -0.29 -29.35
CA LEU A 23 9.79 0.19 -28.20
C LEU A 23 11.29 -0.06 -28.40
N ASP A 24 11.68 -1.26 -28.85
CA ASP A 24 13.09 -1.56 -29.14
C ASP A 24 13.65 -0.63 -30.24
N PHE A 25 12.86 -0.40 -31.29
CA PHE A 25 13.21 0.49 -32.41
C PHE A 25 13.39 1.94 -31.94
N SER A 26 12.45 2.48 -31.15
CA SER A 26 12.53 3.86 -30.67
C SER A 26 13.76 4.07 -29.80
N ILE A 27 14.12 3.12 -28.93
CA ILE A 27 15.34 3.21 -28.11
C ILE A 27 16.60 3.20 -28.99
N VAL A 28 16.65 2.35 -30.03
CA VAL A 28 17.79 2.33 -30.97
C VAL A 28 17.90 3.67 -31.71
N VAL A 29 16.79 4.18 -32.24
CA VAL A 29 16.74 5.44 -33.00
C VAL A 29 17.15 6.62 -32.12
N ILE A 30 16.61 6.74 -30.91
CA ILE A 30 16.99 7.82 -29.96
C ILE A 30 18.49 7.74 -29.62
N GLY A 31 19.03 6.53 -29.42
CA GLY A 31 20.46 6.33 -29.17
C GLY A 31 21.35 6.71 -30.35
N LEU A 32 20.92 6.41 -31.58
CA LEU A 32 21.63 6.75 -32.80
C LEU A 32 21.61 8.26 -33.06
N ILE A 33 20.44 8.88 -32.92
CA ILE A 33 20.26 10.34 -33.02
C ILE A 33 21.11 11.06 -31.98
N SER A 34 21.10 10.61 -30.72
CA SER A 34 21.93 11.19 -29.65
C SER A 34 23.42 11.15 -29.97
N THR A 35 23.90 10.07 -30.59
CA THR A 35 25.33 9.90 -30.92
C THR A 35 25.70 10.73 -32.16
N ALA A 36 24.84 10.76 -33.18
CA ALA A 36 25.05 11.54 -34.38
C ALA A 36 25.03 13.05 -34.09
N LEU A 37 24.06 13.52 -33.30
CA LEU A 37 23.93 14.94 -32.94
C LEU A 37 25.11 15.42 -32.08
N SER A 38 25.62 14.56 -31.18
CA SER A 38 26.81 14.86 -30.38
C SER A 38 28.10 14.97 -31.21
N SER A 39 28.14 14.39 -32.41
CA SER A 39 29.28 14.47 -33.32
C SER A 39 29.18 15.64 -34.30
N LEU A 40 27.96 16.07 -34.63
CA LEU A 40 27.71 17.13 -35.63
C LEU A 40 27.62 18.53 -35.02
N ILE A 41 27.17 18.67 -33.77
CA ILE A 41 27.00 19.97 -33.10
C ILE A 41 28.04 20.08 -31.99
N LYS A 42 29.20 20.66 -32.30
CA LYS A 42 30.27 20.93 -31.31
C LYS A 42 29.97 22.10 -30.39
N GLU A 43 29.09 23.01 -30.80
CA GLU A 43 28.79 24.26 -30.09
C GLU A 43 27.27 24.48 -30.10
N GLY A 44 26.61 24.45 -28.92
CA GLY A 44 25.31 25.11 -28.74
C GLY A 44 24.09 24.27 -28.34
N PHE A 45 24.11 22.93 -28.38
CA PHE A 45 22.98 22.12 -27.87
C PHE A 45 23.38 21.33 -26.63
N ASP A 46 22.59 21.43 -25.56
CA ASP A 46 22.83 20.74 -24.29
C ASP A 46 22.48 19.24 -24.44
N VAL A 47 23.36 18.51 -25.14
CA VAL A 47 23.32 17.06 -25.37
C VAL A 47 23.27 16.25 -24.06
N LYS A 48 23.42 16.90 -22.91
CA LYS A 48 23.19 16.31 -21.58
C LYS A 48 21.76 15.77 -21.44
N ALA A 49 20.74 16.49 -21.89
CA ALA A 49 19.35 16.01 -21.83
C ALA A 49 19.13 14.76 -22.71
N LEU A 50 19.77 14.71 -23.89
CA LEU A 50 19.68 13.54 -24.78
C LEU A 50 20.34 12.28 -24.20
N ARG A 51 21.30 12.44 -23.29
CA ARG A 51 21.89 11.31 -22.54
C ARG A 51 20.90 10.71 -21.54
N ALA A 52 19.91 11.47 -21.06
CA ALA A 52 18.89 10.97 -20.14
C ALA A 52 18.04 9.86 -20.77
N PHE A 53 17.78 9.89 -22.09
CA PHE A 53 17.05 8.83 -22.78
C PHE A 53 17.71 7.44 -22.71
N ARG A 54 19.01 7.36 -22.36
CA ARG A 54 19.67 6.08 -22.07
C ARG A 54 19.03 5.36 -20.88
N VAL A 55 18.30 6.07 -20.00
CA VAL A 55 17.50 5.51 -18.91
C VAL A 55 16.37 4.59 -19.40
N LEU A 56 15.96 4.70 -20.67
CA LEU A 56 14.94 3.82 -21.25
C LEU A 56 15.48 2.44 -21.64
N ARG A 57 16.81 2.26 -21.74
CA ARG A 57 17.44 0.98 -22.16
C ARG A 57 17.02 -0.23 -21.32
N PRO A 58 16.88 -0.16 -19.98
CA PRO A 58 16.38 -1.26 -19.16
C PRO A 58 14.97 -1.73 -19.56
N LEU A 59 14.15 -0.91 -20.24
CA LEU A 59 12.83 -1.34 -20.73
C LEU A 59 12.91 -2.45 -21.79
N ARG A 60 14.07 -2.63 -22.45
CA ARG A 60 14.33 -3.78 -23.32
C ARG A 60 14.29 -5.12 -22.56
N LEU A 61 14.45 -5.10 -21.24
CA LEU A 61 14.24 -6.29 -20.41
C LEU A 61 12.79 -6.78 -20.53
N VAL A 62 11.83 -5.86 -20.65
CA VAL A 62 10.41 -6.22 -20.81
C VAL A 62 10.15 -6.82 -22.19
N SER A 63 10.76 -6.30 -23.26
CA SER A 63 10.66 -6.91 -24.60
C SER A 63 11.37 -8.26 -24.69
N GLY A 64 12.42 -8.48 -23.89
CA GLY A 64 13.17 -9.74 -23.81
C GLY A 64 12.53 -10.83 -22.96
N VAL A 65 11.72 -10.49 -21.95
CA VAL A 65 11.16 -11.44 -20.97
C VAL A 65 9.64 -11.56 -21.11
N PRO A 66 9.11 -12.67 -21.68
CA PRO A 66 7.68 -12.84 -21.92
C PRO A 66 6.80 -12.74 -20.67
N SER A 67 7.29 -13.16 -19.50
CA SER A 67 6.54 -13.08 -18.24
C SER A 67 6.28 -11.63 -17.79
N LEU A 68 7.22 -10.71 -18.02
CA LEU A 68 7.04 -9.28 -17.70
C LEU A 68 6.01 -8.63 -18.62
N GLN A 69 5.94 -9.04 -19.88
CA GLN A 69 4.94 -8.55 -20.84
C GLN A 69 3.51 -8.90 -20.39
N VAL A 70 3.31 -10.11 -19.85
CA VAL A 70 2.01 -10.54 -19.32
C VAL A 70 1.61 -9.68 -18.12
N VAL A 71 2.56 -9.37 -17.22
CA VAL A 71 2.31 -8.50 -16.06
C VAL A 71 1.95 -7.08 -16.51
N LEU A 72 2.74 -6.48 -17.40
CA LEU A 72 2.53 -5.10 -17.85
C LEU A 72 1.20 -4.95 -18.62
N ASN A 73 0.86 -5.91 -19.49
CA ASN A 73 -0.43 -5.95 -20.16
C ASN A 73 -1.60 -6.08 -19.16
N SER A 74 -1.39 -6.78 -18.04
CA SER A 74 -2.39 -6.88 -16.98
C SER A 74 -2.57 -5.56 -16.23
N ILE A 75 -1.49 -4.80 -16.03
CA ILE A 75 -1.53 -3.44 -15.42
C ILE A 75 -2.25 -2.47 -16.36
N LEU A 76 -1.87 -2.43 -17.64
CA LEU A 76 -2.48 -1.52 -18.62
C LEU A 76 -3.98 -1.77 -18.77
N ARG A 77 -4.42 -3.04 -18.80
CA ARG A 77 -5.86 -3.38 -18.82
C ARG A 77 -6.59 -2.93 -17.56
N ALA A 78 -5.92 -2.91 -16.41
CA ALA A 78 -6.51 -2.44 -15.15
C ALA A 78 -6.61 -0.90 -15.07
N MET A 79 -5.81 -0.16 -15.85
CA MET A 79 -5.81 1.31 -15.85
C MET A 79 -7.00 1.91 -16.64
N VAL A 80 -7.42 1.26 -17.72
CA VAL A 80 -8.55 1.71 -18.57
C VAL A 80 -9.82 2.07 -17.78
N PRO A 81 -10.34 1.22 -16.86
CA PRO A 81 -11.53 1.59 -16.08
C PRO A 81 -11.31 2.76 -15.12
N LEU A 82 -10.05 3.07 -14.75
CA LEU A 82 -9.72 4.20 -13.87
C LEU A 82 -9.72 5.54 -14.62
N LEU A 83 -9.64 5.53 -15.96
CA LEU A 83 -9.59 6.75 -16.78
C LEU A 83 -10.83 7.64 -16.57
N HIS A 84 -12.02 7.05 -16.46
CA HIS A 84 -13.26 7.80 -16.22
C HIS A 84 -13.26 8.52 -14.87
N ILE A 85 -12.71 7.87 -13.82
CA ILE A 85 -12.57 8.47 -12.49
C ILE A 85 -11.52 9.59 -12.54
N ALA A 86 -10.40 9.36 -13.22
CA ALA A 86 -9.34 10.37 -13.37
C ALA A 86 -9.84 11.63 -14.09
N LEU A 87 -10.66 11.49 -15.14
CA LEU A 87 -11.27 12.64 -15.84
C LEU A 87 -12.18 13.46 -14.91
N LEU A 88 -12.97 12.80 -14.07
CA LEU A 88 -13.83 13.47 -13.09
C LEU A 88 -13.00 14.23 -12.03
N VAL A 89 -11.91 13.63 -11.55
CA VAL A 89 -10.98 14.30 -10.61
C VAL A 89 -10.33 15.52 -11.23
N ILE A 90 -9.85 15.43 -12.48
CA ILE A 90 -9.28 16.58 -13.20
C ILE A 90 -10.30 17.71 -13.32
N PHE A 91 -11.56 17.39 -13.64
CA PHE A 91 -12.62 18.40 -13.72
C PHE A 91 -12.87 19.11 -12.39
N VAL A 92 -12.89 18.36 -11.28
CA VAL A 92 -13.04 18.93 -9.92
C VAL A 92 -11.84 19.80 -9.56
N ILE A 93 -10.61 19.38 -9.87
CA ILE A 93 -9.40 20.18 -9.67
C ILE A 93 -9.53 21.53 -10.39
N ILE A 94 -9.98 21.53 -11.64
CA ILE A 94 -10.13 22.76 -12.43
C ILE A 94 -11.13 23.72 -11.76
N ILE A 95 -12.28 23.22 -11.29
CA ILE A 95 -13.28 24.04 -10.61
C ILE A 95 -12.68 24.68 -9.34
N TYR A 96 -12.06 23.90 -8.47
CA TYR A 96 -11.47 24.41 -7.24
C TYR A 96 -10.26 25.32 -7.47
N ALA A 97 -9.50 25.10 -8.56
CA ALA A 97 -8.39 25.97 -8.94
C ALA A 97 -8.89 27.34 -9.38
N ILE A 98 -9.98 27.42 -10.17
CA ILE A 98 -10.60 28.69 -10.56
C ILE A 98 -11.17 29.42 -9.34
N ILE A 99 -11.90 28.71 -8.47
CA ILE A 99 -12.44 29.29 -7.24
C ILE A 99 -11.31 29.80 -6.33
N GLY A 100 -10.25 29.01 -6.14
CA GLY A 100 -9.10 29.39 -5.30
C GLY A 100 -8.33 30.58 -5.89
N LEU A 101 -8.14 30.61 -7.22
CA LEU A 101 -7.56 31.74 -7.94
C LEU A 101 -8.34 33.03 -7.68
N GLU A 102 -9.66 33.02 -7.81
CA GLU A 102 -10.48 34.21 -7.57
C GLU A 102 -10.48 34.66 -6.09
N LEU A 103 -10.41 33.71 -5.14
CA LEU A 103 -10.46 34.02 -3.71
C LEU A 103 -9.11 34.45 -3.11
N PHE A 104 -8.01 33.84 -3.56
CA PHE A 104 -6.72 33.90 -2.87
C PHE A 104 -5.58 34.54 -3.68
N LYS A 105 -5.85 35.04 -4.88
CA LYS A 105 -4.85 35.71 -5.73
C LYS A 105 -4.14 36.86 -5.01
N GLY A 106 -2.80 36.82 -5.04
CA GLY A 106 -1.90 37.82 -4.51
C GLY A 106 -1.82 37.89 -2.98
N LYS A 107 -2.45 36.96 -2.26
CA LYS A 107 -2.53 37.00 -0.79
C LYS A 107 -1.32 36.38 -0.09
N LEU A 108 -0.65 35.43 -0.74
CA LEU A 108 0.49 34.69 -0.17
C LEU A 108 1.86 35.35 -0.41
N HIS A 109 1.90 36.63 -0.80
CA HIS A 109 3.13 37.39 -1.02
C HIS A 109 3.50 38.34 0.12
N GLN A 110 2.76 38.30 1.23
CA GLN A 110 2.94 39.19 2.37
C GLN A 110 3.63 38.45 3.51
N THR A 111 4.75 38.96 4.03
CA THR A 111 5.42 38.42 5.23
C THR A 111 6.02 39.54 6.08
N CYS A 112 6.53 39.19 7.25
CA CYS A 112 7.08 40.11 8.24
C CYS A 112 8.55 40.44 7.93
N PHE A 113 8.85 41.74 7.81
CA PHE A 113 10.20 42.27 7.64
C PHE A 113 10.59 43.16 8.81
N SER A 114 11.83 43.08 9.26
CA SER A 114 12.36 43.92 10.34
C SER A 114 12.40 45.40 9.92
N LEU A 115 11.98 46.29 10.81
CA LEU A 115 12.04 47.74 10.62
C LEU A 115 13.48 48.28 10.63
N GLU A 116 14.43 47.58 11.27
CA GLU A 116 15.81 48.04 11.43
C GLU A 116 16.73 47.56 10.30
N SER A 117 16.68 46.26 9.96
CA SER A 117 17.57 45.65 8.96
C SER A 117 16.92 45.53 7.58
N GLY A 118 15.60 45.61 7.48
CA GLY A 118 14.86 45.30 6.25
C GLY A 118 14.95 43.82 5.84
N SER A 119 15.44 42.94 6.73
CA SER A 119 15.53 41.50 6.47
C SER A 119 14.23 40.77 6.81
N MET A 120 13.97 39.67 6.10
CA MET A 120 12.88 38.73 6.36
C MET A 120 13.20 37.89 7.62
N MET A 121 12.17 37.34 8.26
CA MET A 121 12.32 36.35 9.34
C MET A 121 12.93 35.04 8.83
N ASP A 122 13.65 34.31 9.71
CA ASP A 122 14.29 33.03 9.39
C ASP A 122 13.26 31.95 8.97
N GLU A 123 12.08 31.97 9.59
CA GLU A 123 10.93 31.15 9.24
C GLU A 123 9.81 32.07 8.72
N PRO A 124 9.81 32.40 7.42
CA PRO A 124 8.82 33.31 6.86
C PRO A 124 7.45 32.64 6.78
N MET A 125 6.45 33.35 7.28
CA MET A 125 5.05 32.95 7.18
C MET A 125 4.19 34.10 6.64
N PRO A 126 3.02 33.81 6.06
CA PRO A 126 2.12 34.86 5.60
C PRO A 126 1.67 35.76 6.76
N CYS A 127 1.48 37.05 6.47
CA CYS A 127 0.89 38.00 7.42
C CYS A 127 -0.29 38.72 6.77
N GLY A 128 -1.23 39.18 7.59
CA GLY A 128 -2.36 39.96 7.12
C GLY A 128 -2.27 41.43 7.55
N ARG A 129 -2.78 42.32 6.69
CA ARG A 129 -2.79 43.77 6.94
C ARG A 129 -4.06 44.19 7.69
N ASN A 130 -3.97 45.29 8.45
CA ASN A 130 -5.11 45.94 9.10
C ASN A 130 -5.88 45.04 10.10
N GLY A 131 -5.17 44.16 10.80
CA GLY A 131 -5.74 43.35 11.88
C GLY A 131 -6.50 42.09 11.43
N THR A 132 -6.50 41.76 10.14
CA THR A 132 -6.94 40.45 9.65
C THR A 132 -5.75 39.49 9.61
N GLY A 133 -5.92 38.22 9.99
CA GLY A 133 -4.85 37.21 9.91
C GLY A 133 -3.78 37.33 10.99
N TYR A 134 -2.59 36.81 10.72
CA TYR A 134 -1.44 36.83 11.61
C TYR A 134 -0.83 38.25 11.66
N GLN A 135 -0.53 38.69 12.89
CA GLN A 135 0.09 39.99 13.15
C GLN A 135 1.57 39.78 13.46
N CYS A 136 2.42 40.52 12.74
CA CYS A 136 3.86 40.49 12.96
C CYS A 136 4.22 40.92 14.40
N PRO A 137 5.28 40.35 14.99
CA PRO A 137 5.78 40.75 16.30
C PRO A 137 6.30 42.20 16.30
N GLU A 138 6.46 42.79 17.48
CA GLU A 138 6.99 44.15 17.63
C GLU A 138 8.35 44.32 16.93
N GLY A 139 8.53 45.44 16.22
CA GLY A 139 9.73 45.68 15.41
C GLY A 139 9.67 45.14 13.98
N TYR A 140 8.59 44.45 13.59
CA TYR A 140 8.37 43.94 12.24
C TYR A 140 7.16 44.58 11.57
N ASN A 141 7.20 44.71 10.24
CA ASN A 141 6.09 45.20 9.42
C ASN A 141 5.76 44.24 8.27
N CYS A 142 4.46 44.12 7.97
CA CYS A 142 3.92 43.21 6.96
C CYS A 142 4.02 43.82 5.55
N THR A 143 4.95 43.32 4.73
CA THR A 143 5.22 43.86 3.38
C THR A 143 5.18 42.79 2.28
N THR A 144 5.00 43.23 1.03
CA THR A 144 4.75 42.37 -0.15
C THR A 144 6.01 41.92 -0.90
N HIS A 145 7.18 41.90 -0.25
CA HIS A 145 8.47 41.60 -0.89
C HIS A 145 8.84 40.11 -0.85
N TRP A 146 7.87 39.23 -0.61
CA TRP A 146 8.11 37.79 -0.50
C TRP A 146 7.54 37.04 -1.71
N GLU A 147 8.35 36.14 -2.27
CA GLU A 147 7.96 35.26 -3.37
C GLU A 147 6.81 34.31 -2.98
N GLY A 148 6.63 34.05 -1.68
CA GLY A 148 5.60 33.20 -1.12
C GLY A 148 6.13 31.87 -0.59
N PRO A 149 5.27 31.04 0.01
CA PRO A 149 5.68 29.77 0.61
C PRO A 149 6.27 28.83 -0.46
N ASN A 150 7.16 27.93 -0.03
CA ASN A 150 7.85 26.96 -0.90
C ASN A 150 8.50 27.60 -2.15
N PHE A 151 9.24 28.69 -1.97
CA PHE A 151 9.89 29.44 -3.07
C PHE A 151 8.90 29.91 -4.14
N GLY A 152 7.71 30.35 -3.72
CA GLY A 152 6.66 30.84 -4.61
C GLY A 152 6.00 29.76 -5.46
N ILE A 153 6.11 28.47 -5.12
CA ILE A 153 5.41 27.39 -5.83
C ILE A 153 3.96 27.27 -5.35
N THR A 154 3.74 27.37 -4.04
CA THR A 154 2.42 27.24 -3.43
C THR A 154 1.73 28.59 -3.39
N ASN A 155 1.02 28.92 -4.47
CA ASN A 155 0.19 30.13 -4.57
C ASN A 155 -1.03 29.94 -5.48
N PHE A 156 -1.88 30.96 -5.49
CA PHE A 156 -3.11 31.03 -6.29
C PHE A 156 -3.08 32.21 -7.26
N ASP A 157 -1.91 32.57 -7.81
CA ASP A 157 -1.80 33.77 -8.68
C ASP A 157 -2.08 33.48 -10.14
N ASN A 158 -1.76 32.25 -10.56
CA ASN A 158 -1.93 31.77 -11.92
C ASN A 158 -2.72 30.46 -11.91
N PHE A 159 -3.52 30.24 -12.95
CA PHE A 159 -4.34 29.02 -13.07
C PHE A 159 -3.52 27.72 -12.91
N GLY A 160 -2.31 27.64 -13.47
CA GLY A 160 -1.46 26.45 -13.36
C GLY A 160 -0.93 26.20 -11.94
N LEU A 161 -0.53 27.24 -11.21
CA LEU A 161 -0.05 27.11 -9.83
C LEU A 161 -1.19 26.86 -8.84
N ALA A 162 -2.36 27.49 -9.08
CA ALA A 162 -3.59 27.17 -8.36
C ALA A 162 -3.98 25.70 -8.56
N MET A 163 -3.88 25.19 -9.80
CA MET A 163 -4.13 23.77 -10.10
C MET A 163 -3.17 22.84 -9.36
N LEU A 164 -1.88 23.18 -9.30
CA LEU A 164 -0.85 22.42 -8.59
C LEU A 164 -1.11 22.40 -7.07
N THR A 165 -1.43 23.56 -6.49
CA THR A 165 -1.74 23.70 -5.05
C THR A 165 -3.01 22.92 -4.69
N VAL A 166 -4.05 22.98 -5.52
CA VAL A 166 -5.28 22.18 -5.32
C VAL A 166 -5.00 20.67 -5.45
N PHE A 167 -4.14 20.28 -6.39
CA PHE A 167 -3.71 18.89 -6.54
C PHE A 167 -2.98 18.39 -5.27
N GLN A 168 -2.03 19.17 -4.75
CA GLN A 168 -1.35 18.89 -3.49
C GLN A 168 -2.36 18.70 -2.34
N CYS A 169 -3.33 19.61 -2.21
CA CYS A 169 -4.39 19.49 -1.21
C CYS A 169 -5.21 18.18 -1.34
N ILE A 170 -5.61 17.80 -2.56
CA ILE A 170 -6.41 16.57 -2.79
C ILE A 170 -5.61 15.30 -2.46
N THR A 171 -4.29 15.32 -2.62
CA THR A 171 -3.43 14.19 -2.20
C THR A 171 -3.31 14.02 -0.68
N MET A 172 -3.91 14.92 0.11
CA MET A 172 -3.87 14.95 1.58
C MET A 172 -2.45 15.12 2.16
N GLU A 173 -1.54 15.70 1.38
CA GLU A 173 -0.16 16.00 1.80
C GLU A 173 0.03 17.52 1.88
N GLY A 174 0.40 18.04 3.06
CA GLY A 174 0.66 19.47 3.28
C GLY A 174 -0.57 20.39 3.10
N TRP A 175 -1.79 19.85 3.06
CA TRP A 175 -3.01 20.63 2.86
C TRP A 175 -3.35 21.54 4.05
N THR A 176 -2.99 21.11 5.26
CA THR A 176 -3.16 21.90 6.49
C THR A 176 -2.25 23.11 6.49
N ASP A 177 -1.04 22.98 5.95
CA ASP A 177 -0.05 24.05 5.91
C ASP A 177 -0.55 25.16 4.99
N ILE A 178 -1.08 24.81 3.81
CA ILE A 178 -1.70 25.76 2.88
C ILE A 178 -2.95 26.42 3.50
N LEU A 179 -3.75 25.69 4.27
CA LEU A 179 -4.88 26.25 5.01
C LEU A 179 -4.40 27.27 6.05
N TYR A 180 -3.36 26.94 6.81
CA TYR A 180 -2.81 27.84 7.82
C TYR A 180 -2.18 29.08 7.18
N ASP A 181 -1.42 28.92 6.11
CA ASP A 181 -0.87 30.03 5.33
C ASP A 181 -1.96 31.02 4.86
N ILE A 182 -3.10 30.49 4.37
CA ILE A 182 -4.23 31.33 3.96
C ILE A 182 -4.93 31.96 5.17
N ASN A 183 -5.06 31.25 6.29
CA ASN A 183 -5.62 31.80 7.52
C ASN A 183 -4.74 32.92 8.09
N ASP A 184 -3.42 32.80 7.99
CA ASP A 184 -2.48 33.81 8.44
C ASP A 184 -2.48 35.03 7.52
N ALA A 185 -2.78 34.86 6.22
CA ALA A 185 -2.94 35.98 5.28
C ALA A 185 -4.30 36.70 5.38
N LEU A 186 -5.41 35.97 5.58
CA LEU A 186 -6.78 36.50 5.44
C LEU A 186 -7.64 36.41 6.72
N GLY A 187 -7.23 35.64 7.71
CA GLY A 187 -8.00 35.30 8.91
C GLY A 187 -8.75 33.96 8.81
N ASN A 188 -9.09 33.38 9.96
CA ASN A 188 -9.66 32.03 10.07
C ASN A 188 -11.19 31.93 9.89
N SER A 189 -11.89 33.02 9.57
CA SER A 189 -13.36 33.03 9.65
C SER A 189 -14.06 32.15 8.59
N TRP A 190 -13.53 32.11 7.37
CA TRP A 190 -14.17 31.50 6.20
C TRP A 190 -13.29 30.57 5.33
N PRO A 191 -11.95 30.70 5.26
CA PRO A 191 -11.15 29.87 4.34
C PRO A 191 -11.27 28.36 4.58
N TRP A 192 -11.49 27.95 5.83
CA TRP A 192 -11.70 26.54 6.19
C TRP A 192 -12.86 25.89 5.41
N ILE A 193 -13.88 26.64 4.99
CA ILE A 193 -15.01 26.11 4.20
C ILE A 193 -14.52 25.61 2.83
N TYR A 194 -13.64 26.37 2.18
CA TYR A 194 -13.03 25.99 0.91
C TYR A 194 -12.18 24.72 1.05
N PHE A 195 -11.28 24.69 2.03
CA PHE A 195 -10.37 23.55 2.20
C PHE A 195 -11.08 22.29 2.69
N ILE A 196 -12.02 22.39 3.64
CA ILE A 196 -12.75 21.21 4.11
C ILE A 196 -13.65 20.63 3.02
N SER A 197 -14.36 21.47 2.24
CA SER A 197 -15.15 20.98 1.10
C SER A 197 -14.28 20.33 0.02
N LEU A 198 -13.10 20.89 -0.26
CA LEU A 198 -12.10 20.31 -1.15
C LEU A 198 -11.62 18.93 -0.67
N ILE A 199 -11.27 18.78 0.61
CA ILE A 199 -10.79 17.50 1.17
C ILE A 199 -11.90 16.45 1.20
N VAL A 200 -13.12 16.81 1.59
CA VAL A 200 -14.25 15.89 1.58
C VAL A 200 -14.53 15.39 0.16
N MET A 201 -14.57 16.29 -0.82
CA MET A 201 -14.75 15.91 -2.23
C MET A 201 -13.57 15.08 -2.76
N GLY A 202 -12.32 15.49 -2.49
CA GLY A 202 -11.11 14.78 -2.91
C GLY A 202 -11.01 13.36 -2.32
N SER A 203 -11.29 13.24 -1.02
CA SER A 203 -11.27 11.96 -0.28
C SER A 203 -12.27 10.94 -0.83
N PHE A 204 -13.46 11.39 -1.22
CA PHE A 204 -14.47 10.54 -1.85
C PHE A 204 -13.95 9.90 -3.15
N PHE A 205 -13.22 10.65 -3.98
CA PHE A 205 -12.63 10.12 -5.21
C PHE A 205 -11.51 9.11 -4.94
N VAL A 206 -10.63 9.38 -3.97
CA VAL A 206 -9.57 8.44 -3.57
C VAL A 206 -10.18 7.13 -3.06
N LEU A 207 -11.21 7.21 -2.22
CA LEU A 207 -11.90 6.03 -1.71
C LEU A 207 -12.58 5.24 -2.84
N ASN A 208 -13.21 5.91 -3.80
CA ASN A 208 -13.80 5.25 -4.98
C ASN A 208 -12.75 4.56 -5.87
N LEU A 209 -11.56 5.17 -6.02
CA LEU A 209 -10.44 4.55 -6.73
C LEU A 209 -9.94 3.29 -6.01
N VAL A 210 -9.76 3.38 -4.69
CA VAL A 210 -9.34 2.27 -3.82
C VAL A 210 -10.35 1.13 -3.85
N LEU A 211 -11.65 1.42 -3.77
CA LEU A 211 -12.72 0.43 -3.89
C LEU A 211 -12.78 -0.20 -5.29
N GLY A 212 -12.58 0.59 -6.35
CA GLY A 212 -12.50 0.11 -7.72
C GLY A 212 -11.38 -0.94 -7.90
N VAL A 213 -10.19 -0.66 -7.38
CA VAL A 213 -9.05 -1.59 -7.43
C VAL A 213 -9.25 -2.80 -6.49
N LEU A 214 -9.75 -2.58 -5.27
CA LEU A 214 -10.01 -3.63 -4.29
C LEU A 214 -11.10 -4.60 -4.76
N SER A 215 -12.12 -4.14 -5.48
CA SER A 215 -13.17 -5.02 -6.03
C SER A 215 -12.57 -6.07 -6.98
N GLY A 216 -11.59 -5.68 -7.80
CA GLY A 216 -10.82 -6.58 -8.65
C GLY A 216 -9.81 -7.44 -7.88
N CYS A 217 -9.24 -6.92 -6.78
CA CYS A 217 -8.29 -7.63 -5.93
C CYS A 217 -8.94 -8.70 -5.05
N ASN A 218 -10.13 -8.45 -4.49
CA ASN A 218 -10.85 -9.37 -3.60
C ASN A 218 -11.03 -10.77 -4.21
N ARG A 219 -11.28 -10.84 -5.53
CA ARG A 219 -11.37 -12.12 -6.26
C ARG A 219 -10.03 -12.84 -6.42
N ARG A 220 -8.92 -12.10 -6.50
CA ARG A 220 -7.54 -12.63 -6.52
C ARG A 220 -7.09 -13.04 -5.11
N MET A 221 -7.41 -12.24 -4.10
CA MET A 221 -7.06 -12.50 -2.70
C MET A 221 -7.72 -13.79 -2.20
N LYS A 222 -9.00 -14.03 -2.52
CA LYS A 222 -9.63 -15.34 -2.25
C LYS A 222 -8.91 -16.52 -2.92
N ARG A 223 -8.37 -16.35 -4.13
CA ARG A 223 -7.58 -17.39 -4.82
C ARG A 223 -6.21 -17.58 -4.17
N GLY A 224 -5.54 -16.50 -3.78
CA GLY A 224 -4.27 -16.52 -3.06
C GLY A 224 -4.37 -17.15 -1.67
N CYS A 225 -5.37 -16.77 -0.87
CA CYS A 225 -5.64 -17.40 0.43
C CYS A 225 -5.89 -18.91 0.29
N ARG A 226 -6.62 -19.34 -0.75
CA ARG A 226 -6.80 -20.79 -1.03
C ARG A 226 -5.50 -21.49 -1.39
N TRP A 227 -4.60 -20.84 -2.12
CA TRP A 227 -3.29 -21.39 -2.45
C TRP A 227 -2.36 -21.44 -1.22
N ALA A 228 -2.34 -20.38 -0.41
CA ALA A 228 -1.56 -20.30 0.83
C ALA A 228 -2.00 -21.37 1.85
N VAL A 229 -3.30 -21.53 2.08
CA VAL A 229 -3.85 -22.55 3.00
C VAL A 229 -3.52 -23.97 2.53
N LYS A 230 -3.36 -24.19 1.21
CA LYS A 230 -2.95 -25.48 0.63
C LYS A 230 -1.43 -25.66 0.52
N SER A 231 -0.63 -24.63 0.83
CA SER A 231 0.82 -24.69 0.68
C SER A 231 1.48 -25.56 1.77
N GLN A 232 2.48 -26.32 1.36
CA GLN A 232 3.30 -27.13 2.26
C GLN A 232 4.10 -26.27 3.25
N ALA A 233 4.46 -25.03 2.87
CA ALA A 233 5.19 -24.11 3.74
C ALA A 233 4.32 -23.61 4.90
N PHE A 234 3.06 -23.26 4.62
CA PHE A 234 2.10 -22.84 5.64
C PHE A 234 1.92 -23.95 6.69
N TYR A 235 1.87 -25.20 6.24
CA TYR A 235 1.80 -26.35 7.12
C TYR A 235 3.00 -26.50 8.06
N TRP A 236 4.23 -26.38 7.54
CA TRP A 236 5.46 -26.45 8.36
C TRP A 236 5.58 -25.28 9.34
N LEU A 237 5.19 -24.08 8.93
CA LEU A 237 5.16 -22.90 9.79
C LEU A 237 4.26 -23.13 11.01
N ILE A 238 3.04 -23.61 10.80
CA ILE A 238 2.10 -23.90 11.91
C ILE A 238 2.68 -24.94 12.86
N ILE A 239 3.36 -25.97 12.35
CA ILE A 239 4.02 -26.98 13.18
C ILE A 239 5.12 -26.34 14.04
N ILE A 240 5.96 -25.49 13.46
CA ILE A 240 7.02 -24.78 14.20
C ILE A 240 6.41 -23.92 15.30
N LEU A 241 5.33 -23.17 15.02
CA LEU A 241 4.66 -22.35 16.02
C LEU A 241 4.06 -23.18 17.17
N VAL A 242 3.52 -24.36 16.87
CA VAL A 242 3.03 -25.29 17.91
C VAL A 242 4.18 -25.75 18.81
N PHE A 243 5.33 -26.08 18.24
CA PHE A 243 6.51 -26.47 19.03
C PHE A 243 7.08 -25.31 19.85
N LEU A 244 7.19 -24.11 19.28
CA LEU A 244 7.63 -22.93 20.02
C LEU A 244 6.67 -22.58 21.16
N ASN A 245 5.36 -22.66 20.92
CA ASN A 245 4.36 -22.44 21.97
C ASN A 245 4.44 -23.49 23.09
N THR A 246 4.72 -24.75 22.73
CA THR A 246 4.94 -25.84 23.70
C THR A 246 6.24 -25.62 24.47
N GLY A 247 7.29 -25.11 23.82
CA GLY A 247 8.57 -24.77 24.44
C GLY A 247 8.45 -23.65 25.47
N VAL A 248 7.67 -22.59 25.16
CA VAL A 248 7.41 -21.49 26.10
C VAL A 248 6.61 -21.95 27.31
N LEU A 249 5.68 -22.89 27.14
CA LEU A 249 4.96 -23.49 28.26
C LEU A 249 5.88 -24.37 29.12
N ALA A 250 6.91 -24.98 28.53
CA ALA A 250 7.90 -25.78 29.24
C ALA A 250 8.93 -24.94 30.05
N THR A 251 9.00 -23.62 29.85
CA THR A 251 9.91 -22.74 30.64
C THR A 251 9.33 -22.29 31.97
N GLU A 252 8.05 -22.55 32.25
CA GLU A 252 7.38 -22.21 33.51
C GLU A 252 8.02 -22.97 34.67
N HIS A 253 8.48 -22.26 35.70
CA HIS A 253 9.10 -22.87 36.88
C HIS A 253 8.75 -22.14 38.18
N TYR A 254 8.91 -22.85 39.29
CA TYR A 254 8.60 -22.33 40.62
C TYR A 254 9.59 -21.23 41.03
N HIS A 255 9.08 -20.14 41.63
CA HIS A 255 9.84 -18.90 41.92
C HIS A 255 10.50 -18.28 40.69
N GLN A 256 9.80 -18.29 39.55
CA GLN A 256 10.30 -17.61 38.38
C GLN A 256 10.40 -16.10 38.59
N PRO A 257 11.43 -15.47 38.00
CA PRO A 257 11.60 -14.04 38.11
C PRO A 257 10.46 -13.30 37.38
N PRO A 258 10.03 -12.12 37.85
CA PRO A 258 8.89 -11.39 37.28
C PRO A 258 8.99 -11.07 35.78
N TRP A 259 10.21 -11.02 35.23
CA TRP A 259 10.41 -10.84 33.80
C TRP A 259 9.99 -12.06 32.98
N LEU A 260 10.14 -13.29 33.52
CA LEU A 260 9.76 -14.52 32.82
C LEU A 260 8.24 -14.67 32.81
N ASP A 261 7.56 -14.29 33.90
CA ASP A 261 6.10 -14.18 33.95
C ASP A 261 5.57 -13.24 32.86
N HIS A 262 6.15 -12.03 32.76
CA HIS A 262 5.75 -11.07 31.74
C HIS A 262 6.03 -11.59 30.32
N PHE A 263 7.20 -12.22 30.12
CA PHE A 263 7.57 -12.81 28.85
C PHE A 263 6.60 -13.92 28.41
N GLN A 264 6.22 -14.82 29.31
CA GLN A 264 5.28 -15.90 29.03
C GLN A 264 3.87 -15.39 28.77
N GLU A 265 3.41 -14.35 29.48
CA GLU A 265 2.10 -13.75 29.25
C GLU A 265 2.01 -13.09 27.86
N VAL A 266 3.00 -12.25 27.52
CA VAL A 266 3.08 -11.58 26.19
C VAL A 266 3.20 -12.61 25.07
N THR A 267 4.03 -13.64 25.27
CA THR A 267 4.25 -14.67 24.26
C THR A 267 3.02 -15.56 24.07
N ASN A 268 2.29 -15.88 25.14
CA ASN A 268 1.04 -16.65 25.03
C ASN A 268 -0.05 -15.87 24.29
N LEU A 269 -0.18 -14.57 24.57
CA LEU A 269 -1.08 -13.68 23.82
C LEU A 269 -0.71 -13.65 22.33
N PHE A 270 0.59 -13.55 22.03
CA PHE A 270 1.11 -13.58 20.67
C PHE A 270 0.71 -14.86 19.90
N PHE A 271 0.88 -16.04 20.51
CA PHE A 271 0.46 -17.29 19.86
C PHE A 271 -1.05 -17.39 19.65
N ILE A 272 -1.86 -16.86 20.58
CA ILE A 272 -3.33 -16.83 20.42
C ILE A 272 -3.70 -15.96 19.22
N VAL A 273 -3.08 -14.80 19.06
CA VAL A 273 -3.31 -13.92 17.90
C VAL A 273 -2.95 -14.63 16.59
N LEU A 274 -1.80 -15.32 16.53
CA LEU A 274 -1.40 -16.06 15.33
C LEU A 274 -2.35 -17.22 14.99
N PHE A 275 -2.80 -18.00 15.97
CA PHE A 275 -3.75 -19.09 15.71
C PHE A 275 -5.15 -18.56 15.36
N THR A 276 -5.54 -17.40 15.89
CA THR A 276 -6.78 -16.72 15.51
C THR A 276 -6.72 -16.25 14.06
N ILE A 277 -5.60 -15.66 13.64
CA ILE A 277 -5.35 -15.29 12.24
C ILE A 277 -5.39 -16.53 11.34
N GLU A 278 -4.73 -17.63 11.73
CA GLU A 278 -4.78 -18.91 11.00
C GLU A 278 -6.23 -19.36 10.76
N MET A 279 -7.05 -19.35 11.81
CA MET A 279 -8.46 -19.75 11.75
C MET A 279 -9.26 -18.85 10.81
N ILE A 280 -9.13 -17.53 10.93
CA ILE A 280 -9.85 -16.55 10.10
C ILE A 280 -9.46 -16.72 8.63
N ILE A 281 -8.17 -16.91 8.33
CA ILE A 281 -7.69 -17.14 6.96
C ILE A 281 -8.30 -18.40 6.36
N LYS A 282 -8.35 -19.51 7.11
CA LYS A 282 -8.97 -20.76 6.65
C LYS A 282 -10.47 -20.59 6.41
N MET A 283 -11.17 -19.91 7.30
CA MET A 283 -12.60 -19.68 7.22
C MET A 283 -12.96 -18.81 5.99
N TYR A 284 -12.18 -17.77 5.73
CA TYR A 284 -12.33 -16.93 4.54
C TYR A 284 -11.97 -17.66 3.23
N ALA A 285 -10.93 -18.50 3.25
CA ALA A 285 -10.46 -19.21 2.06
C ALA A 285 -11.39 -20.36 1.62
N LEU A 286 -11.90 -21.14 2.59
CA LEU A 286 -12.71 -22.33 2.35
C LEU A 286 -14.22 -22.03 2.30
N GLY A 287 -14.64 -20.93 2.93
CA GLY A 287 -16.04 -20.61 3.19
C GLY A 287 -16.49 -21.17 4.54
N PHE A 288 -17.41 -20.45 5.20
CA PHE A 288 -17.84 -20.74 6.58
C PHE A 288 -18.37 -22.17 6.76
N GLN A 289 -19.33 -22.60 5.93
CA GLN A 289 -19.92 -23.94 6.05
C GLN A 289 -18.91 -25.06 5.77
N ASN A 290 -18.11 -24.91 4.72
CA ASN A 290 -17.09 -25.90 4.34
C ASN A 290 -15.98 -26.04 5.39
N TYR A 291 -15.65 -24.96 6.11
CA TYR A 291 -14.68 -25.01 7.21
C TYR A 291 -15.11 -26.01 8.28
N PHE A 292 -16.38 -26.00 8.66
CA PHE A 292 -16.94 -26.89 9.67
C PHE A 292 -17.21 -28.30 9.17
N VAL A 293 -16.99 -28.66 7.92
CA VAL A 293 -17.12 -30.07 7.50
C VAL A 293 -15.95 -30.91 8.04
N SER A 294 -14.76 -30.33 8.13
CA SER A 294 -13.55 -31.05 8.57
C SER A 294 -13.44 -31.14 10.10
N LEU A 295 -13.32 -32.35 10.64
CA LEU A 295 -13.08 -32.61 12.07
C LEU A 295 -11.84 -31.88 12.62
N PHE A 296 -10.75 -31.81 11.84
CA PHE A 296 -9.52 -31.13 12.24
C PHE A 296 -9.67 -29.61 12.34
N ASN A 297 -10.50 -29.00 11.48
CA ASN A 297 -10.80 -27.57 11.55
C ASN A 297 -11.77 -27.26 12.70
N ARG A 298 -12.72 -28.15 13.00
CA ARG A 298 -13.56 -28.04 14.21
C ARG A 298 -12.71 -28.03 15.48
N PHE A 299 -11.72 -28.92 15.55
CA PHE A 299 -10.77 -28.97 16.66
C PHE A 299 -9.92 -27.69 16.75
N ASP A 300 -9.41 -27.17 15.64
CA ASP A 300 -8.66 -25.90 15.59
C ASP A 300 -9.50 -24.72 16.11
N CYS A 301 -10.76 -24.64 15.68
CA CYS A 301 -11.73 -23.66 16.15
C CYS A 301 -11.95 -23.74 17.67
N PHE A 302 -12.15 -24.95 18.19
CA PHE A 302 -12.31 -25.18 19.63
C PHE A 302 -11.09 -24.72 20.43
N VAL A 303 -9.88 -25.05 19.97
CA VAL A 303 -8.62 -24.66 20.63
C VAL A 303 -8.46 -23.14 20.66
N VAL A 304 -8.77 -22.44 19.57
CA VAL A 304 -8.68 -20.97 19.50
C VAL A 304 -9.73 -20.32 20.40
N ILE A 305 -11.00 -20.74 20.31
CA ILE A 305 -12.08 -20.18 21.13
C ILE A 305 -11.82 -20.39 22.61
N SER A 306 -11.42 -21.60 23.03
CA SER A 306 -11.09 -21.87 24.42
C SER A 306 -9.92 -21.00 24.93
N SER A 307 -8.96 -20.67 24.06
CA SER A 307 -7.82 -19.81 24.42
C SER A 307 -8.22 -18.34 24.56
N ILE A 308 -9.14 -17.85 23.73
CA ILE A 308 -9.69 -16.48 23.83
C ILE A 308 -10.53 -16.35 25.11
N VAL A 309 -11.40 -17.34 25.37
CA VAL A 309 -12.23 -17.38 26.57
C VAL A 309 -11.38 -17.38 27.83
N GLU A 310 -10.28 -18.14 27.87
CA GLU A 310 -9.34 -18.12 28.99
C GLU A 310 -8.74 -16.74 29.26
N VAL A 311 -8.28 -16.03 28.23
CA VAL A 311 -7.72 -14.67 28.37
C VAL A 311 -8.78 -13.69 28.86
N VAL A 312 -10.00 -13.78 28.33
CA VAL A 312 -11.11 -12.89 28.75
C VAL A 312 -11.49 -13.15 30.22
N LEU A 313 -11.63 -14.42 30.63
CA LEU A 313 -11.98 -14.80 32.00
C LEU A 313 -10.90 -14.41 33.02
N THR A 314 -9.62 -14.52 32.65
CA THR A 314 -8.50 -14.13 33.53
C THR A 314 -8.38 -12.61 33.68
N LYS A 315 -8.62 -11.83 32.62
CA LYS A 315 -8.57 -10.36 32.68
C LYS A 315 -9.79 -9.73 33.35
N THR A 316 -10.94 -10.38 33.30
CA THR A 316 -12.17 -9.89 33.95
C THR A 316 -12.25 -10.26 35.43
N GLY A 317 -11.36 -11.12 35.95
CA GLY A 317 -11.30 -11.51 37.36
C GLY A 317 -12.49 -12.33 37.85
N VAL A 318 -13.32 -12.84 36.93
CA VAL A 318 -14.60 -13.50 37.25
C VAL A 318 -14.42 -14.92 37.81
N MET A 319 -13.26 -15.56 37.63
CA MET A 319 -13.05 -16.97 37.94
C MET A 319 -12.14 -17.22 39.16
N PRO A 320 -12.45 -18.20 40.04
CA PRO A 320 -11.55 -18.60 41.11
C PRO A 320 -10.22 -19.16 40.57
N PRO A 321 -9.11 -19.04 41.34
CA PRO A 321 -7.75 -19.35 40.87
C PRO A 321 -7.55 -20.82 40.44
N LEU A 322 -8.37 -21.75 40.95
CA LEU A 322 -8.36 -23.16 40.55
C LEU A 322 -8.79 -23.37 39.09
N GLY A 323 -9.73 -22.56 38.58
CA GLY A 323 -10.22 -22.65 37.21
C GLY A 323 -9.20 -22.18 36.16
N VAL A 324 -8.39 -21.17 36.52
CA VAL A 324 -7.33 -20.63 35.66
C VAL A 324 -6.26 -21.69 35.37
N SER A 325 -5.93 -22.53 36.35
CA SER A 325 -4.92 -23.58 36.19
C SER A 325 -5.37 -24.70 35.24
N VAL A 326 -6.65 -25.08 35.29
CA VAL A 326 -7.21 -26.10 34.37
C VAL A 326 -7.24 -25.59 32.92
N LEU A 327 -7.55 -24.30 32.71
CA LEU A 327 -7.57 -23.70 31.37
C LEU A 327 -6.17 -23.63 30.75
N ARG A 328 -5.11 -23.42 31.55
CA ARG A 328 -3.73 -23.50 31.07
C ARG A 328 -3.38 -24.89 30.51
N CYS A 329 -3.90 -25.96 31.12
CA CYS A 329 -3.72 -27.33 30.62
C CYS A 329 -4.37 -27.57 29.24
N VAL A 330 -5.46 -26.86 28.92
CA VAL A 330 -6.12 -26.94 27.61
C VAL A 330 -5.20 -26.44 26.48
N ARG A 331 -4.25 -25.55 26.78
CA ARG A 331 -3.26 -25.08 25.81
C ARG A 331 -2.36 -26.21 25.29
N LEU A 332 -2.14 -27.26 26.07
CA LEU A 332 -1.39 -28.46 25.65
C LEU A 332 -2.07 -29.21 24.51
N LEU A 333 -3.39 -29.05 24.34
CA LEU A 333 -4.12 -29.68 23.24
C LEU A 333 -3.61 -29.22 21.86
N ARG A 334 -2.92 -28.08 21.79
CA ARG A 334 -2.26 -27.57 20.58
C ARG A 334 -1.24 -28.56 20.02
N VAL A 335 -0.57 -29.36 20.87
CA VAL A 335 0.39 -30.40 20.45
C VAL A 335 -0.30 -31.47 19.60
N PHE A 336 -1.59 -31.75 19.83
CA PHE A 336 -2.34 -32.70 18.99
C PHE A 336 -2.52 -32.22 17.55
N LYS A 337 -2.27 -30.94 17.22
CA LYS A 337 -2.19 -30.50 15.81
C LYS A 337 -1.14 -31.30 15.01
N VAL A 338 -0.11 -31.82 15.68
CA VAL A 338 0.93 -32.68 15.06
C VAL A 338 0.35 -34.02 14.60
N THR A 339 -0.74 -34.53 15.21
CA THR A 339 -1.36 -35.81 14.79
C THR A 339 -1.87 -35.78 13.35
N ARG A 340 -2.20 -34.60 12.83
CA ARG A 340 -2.53 -34.37 11.41
C ARG A 340 -1.37 -34.79 10.48
N SER A 341 -0.12 -34.65 10.91
CA SER A 341 1.07 -35.07 10.17
C SER A 341 1.19 -36.58 10.05
N VAL A 342 0.89 -37.28 11.15
CA VAL A 342 0.95 -38.74 11.23
C VAL A 342 -0.18 -39.37 10.43
N ALA A 343 -1.39 -38.80 10.50
CA ALA A 343 -2.54 -39.23 9.70
C ALA A 343 -2.27 -39.06 8.18
N ARG A 344 -1.71 -37.92 7.75
CA ARG A 344 -1.36 -37.69 6.34
C ARG A 344 -0.28 -38.65 5.87
N ARG A 345 0.75 -38.92 6.68
CA ARG A 345 1.80 -39.91 6.36
C ARG A 345 1.27 -41.36 6.35
N ARG A 346 0.35 -41.73 7.23
CA ARG A 346 -0.27 -43.08 7.24
C ARG A 346 -1.10 -43.33 5.98
N SER A 347 -1.85 -42.33 5.51
CA SER A 347 -2.61 -42.45 4.26
C SER A 347 -1.69 -42.62 3.04
N THR A 348 -0.56 -41.91 2.97
CA THR A 348 0.45 -42.11 1.91
C THR A 348 1.17 -43.47 2.00
N ARG A 349 1.43 -43.96 3.22
CA ARG A 349 2.10 -45.25 3.46
C ARG A 349 1.17 -46.46 3.20
N LEU A 350 -0.12 -46.34 3.49
CA LEU A 350 -1.15 -47.33 3.12
C LEU A 350 -1.33 -47.42 1.59
N ASN A 351 -1.22 -46.31 0.87
CA ASN A 351 -1.21 -46.33 -0.60
C ASN A 351 0.03 -47.02 -1.17
N HIS A 352 1.17 -46.98 -0.46
CA HIS A 352 2.39 -47.71 -0.85
C HIS A 352 2.37 -49.20 -0.45
N ILE A 353 1.73 -49.57 0.66
CA ILE A 353 1.56 -50.97 1.07
C ILE A 353 0.47 -51.67 0.23
N ARG A 354 -0.46 -50.93 -0.37
CA ARG A 354 -1.41 -51.43 -1.39
C ARG A 354 -0.82 -51.59 -2.80
N VAL A 355 0.49 -51.69 -2.96
CA VAL A 355 1.13 -52.03 -4.25
C VAL A 355 1.51 -53.52 -4.33
N GLY A 356 0.92 -54.36 -3.47
CA GLY A 356 1.04 -55.81 -3.53
C GLY A 356 -0.31 -56.50 -3.57
N GLY A 357 -1.01 -56.42 -4.71
CA GLY A 357 -2.15 -57.29 -5.02
C GLY A 357 -3.52 -56.80 -4.55
N CYS A 358 -4.15 -55.92 -5.32
CA CYS A 358 -5.56 -56.03 -5.76
C CYS A 358 -5.96 -54.75 -6.49
N ASN A 359 -6.34 -54.89 -7.77
CA ASN A 359 -6.97 -53.84 -8.56
C ASN A 359 -8.30 -53.44 -7.91
N ALA A 360 -8.38 -52.20 -7.42
CA ALA A 360 -9.64 -51.50 -7.26
C ALA A 360 -9.41 -50.04 -7.66
N LEU A 361 -9.88 -49.69 -8.86
CA LEU A 361 -10.14 -48.32 -9.27
C LEU A 361 -11.06 -47.69 -8.22
N VAL A 362 -10.55 -46.75 -7.43
CA VAL A 362 -11.40 -45.80 -6.72
C VAL A 362 -11.12 -44.43 -7.31
N VAL A 363 -12.04 -44.02 -8.16
CA VAL A 363 -12.21 -42.64 -8.62
C VAL A 363 -12.50 -41.79 -7.40
N TYR A 364 -11.70 -40.75 -7.15
CA TYR A 364 -12.10 -39.63 -6.31
C TYR A 364 -12.08 -38.36 -7.17
N TYR A 365 -13.29 -37.92 -7.52
CA TYR A 365 -13.59 -36.51 -7.75
C TYR A 365 -13.92 -35.87 -6.38
N GLU A 366 -13.61 -34.58 -6.30
CA GLU A 366 -13.83 -33.58 -5.21
C GLU A 366 -12.75 -33.38 -4.14
#